data_AF-A0A8H9G0X6-F1
#
_entry.id   AF-A0A8H9G0X6-F1
#
_cell.length_a   1.000
_cell.length_b   1.000
_cell.length_c   1.000
_cell.angle_alpha   90.00
_cell.angle_beta   90.00
_cell.angle_gamma   90.00
#
_symmetry.space_group_name_H-M   'P 1'
#
loop_
_entity.id
_entity.type
_entity.pdbx_description
1 polymer ?
#
loop_
_entity_poly.entity_id
_entity_poly.type
_entity_poly.pdbx_seq_one_letter_code
_entity_poly.pdbx_strand_id
1 'polypeptide(L)'
;MGQNKLPQFLKGHWKVDGSNNQEQWDVLSENNMKGFGYKIVDNLPLVSEYLDIQVKNNELVLTATVLGQNAGKPISFKSVKQDGSQQVKFVNYDHDFPQEISYSLSTDNPDQINVRIAGQGKEQYLKMNRQSAEPIKSYDANLAKELGADDYGMKSFYFVVLKTGTNKDDNKELMNEAFKGHMENINRLVKEEKLIVAGPFGKNADNYRGLFIINNIDNEADVKTILETDPAIKSAYLSYSIYKWYGSAALPLYLPYVDQVTKSKL
;
A
#
# COMPACT_ATOMS: atom_id res chain seq x y z
N MET A 1 -27.38 -19.91 -3.40
CA MET A 1 -26.59 -19.77 -2.15
C MET A 1 -26.05 -18.35 -2.13
N GLY A 2 -26.21 -17.61 -1.03
CA GLY A 2 -25.72 -16.22 -0.96
C GLY A 2 -24.19 -16.18 -0.99
N GLN A 3 -23.62 -15.26 -1.76
CA GLN A 3 -22.19 -15.02 -1.82
C GLN A 3 -21.75 -14.26 -0.56
N ASN A 4 -20.69 -14.70 0.11
CA ASN A 4 -20.13 -13.97 1.25
C ASN A 4 -19.53 -12.65 0.75
N LYS A 5 -19.81 -11.56 1.46
CA LYS A 5 -19.34 -10.20 1.11
C LYS A 5 -18.48 -9.64 2.23
N LEU A 6 -17.51 -8.79 1.87
CA LEU A 6 -16.71 -8.07 2.86
C LEU A 6 -17.60 -7.30 3.85
N PRO A 7 -17.25 -7.27 5.14
CA PRO A 7 -17.93 -6.47 6.16
C PRO A 7 -17.62 -4.97 5.97
N GLN A 8 -18.22 -4.36 4.95
CA GLN A 8 -17.97 -2.98 4.54
C GLN A 8 -18.21 -1.95 5.65
N PHE A 9 -19.03 -2.29 6.66
CA PHE A 9 -19.25 -1.43 7.81
C PHE A 9 -17.99 -1.17 8.66
N LEU A 10 -16.97 -2.02 8.53
CA LEU A 10 -15.68 -1.83 9.20
C LEU A 10 -14.85 -0.72 8.59
N LYS A 11 -15.10 -0.29 7.34
CA LYS A 11 -14.30 0.77 6.68
C LYS A 11 -14.25 2.03 7.55
N GLY A 12 -13.05 2.54 7.78
CA GLY A 12 -12.79 3.78 8.52
C GLY A 12 -11.80 3.62 9.67
N HIS A 13 -11.70 4.67 10.49
CA HIS A 13 -10.83 4.75 11.66
C HIS A 13 -11.68 4.59 12.92
N TRP A 14 -11.24 3.72 13.83
CA TRP A 14 -11.96 3.36 15.03
C TRP A 14 -11.05 3.51 16.23
N LYS A 15 -11.52 4.22 17.27
CA LYS A 15 -10.81 4.32 18.54
C LYS A 15 -11.51 3.52 19.59
N VAL A 16 -10.77 2.65 20.26
CA VAL A 16 -11.26 1.87 21.40
C VAL A 16 -11.53 2.83 22.57
N ASP A 17 -12.76 2.81 23.07
CA ASP A 17 -13.21 3.64 24.17
C ASP A 17 -12.37 3.42 25.44
N GLY A 18 -12.06 4.50 26.15
CA GLY A 18 -11.19 4.46 27.33
C GLY A 18 -9.73 4.07 27.07
N SER A 19 -9.25 4.02 25.82
CA SER A 19 -7.85 3.68 25.50
C SER A 19 -7.24 4.52 24.38
N ASN A 20 -5.93 4.38 24.18
CA ASN A 20 -5.20 4.96 23.04
C ASN A 20 -5.13 4.02 21.84
N ASN A 21 -5.72 2.83 21.92
CA ASN A 21 -5.72 1.86 20.84
C ASN A 21 -6.72 2.28 19.76
N GLN A 22 -6.30 2.11 18.52
CA GLN A 22 -7.06 2.43 17.33
C GLN A 22 -6.91 1.31 16.31
N GLU A 23 -7.91 1.19 15.45
CA GLU A 23 -7.93 0.24 14.34
C GLU A 23 -8.42 0.99 13.11
N GLN A 24 -7.70 0.86 12.00
CA GLN A 24 -8.11 1.42 10.71
C GLN A 24 -8.41 0.27 9.75
N TRP A 25 -9.42 0.44 8.90
CA TRP A 25 -9.77 -0.48 7.82
C TRP A 25 -10.00 0.23 6.49
N ASP A 26 -9.35 -0.28 5.46
CA ASP A 26 -9.44 0.18 4.08
C ASP A 26 -9.85 -0.97 3.14
N VAL A 27 -10.77 -0.68 2.23
CA VAL A 27 -11.27 -1.64 1.24
C VAL A 27 -10.43 -1.49 -0.02
N LEU A 28 -9.66 -2.52 -0.36
CA LEU A 28 -8.73 -2.49 -1.50
C LEU A 28 -9.36 -3.02 -2.78
N SER A 29 -10.37 -3.89 -2.68
CA SER A 29 -11.15 -4.43 -3.80
C SER A 29 -12.47 -5.03 -3.30
N GLU A 30 -13.30 -5.57 -4.20
CA GLU A 30 -14.53 -6.29 -3.83
C GLU A 30 -14.29 -7.50 -2.92
N ASN A 31 -13.09 -8.10 -2.96
CA ASN A 31 -12.75 -9.34 -2.26
C ASN A 31 -11.63 -9.19 -1.22
N ASN A 32 -11.10 -7.99 -1.00
CA ASN A 32 -10.05 -7.73 -0.03
C ASN A 32 -10.24 -6.39 0.69
N MET A 33 -10.10 -6.40 2.01
CA MET A 33 -9.86 -5.21 2.82
C MET A 33 -8.69 -5.45 3.77
N LYS A 34 -7.95 -4.40 4.09
CA LYS A 34 -6.84 -4.43 5.03
C LYS A 34 -7.13 -3.53 6.20
N GLY A 35 -6.57 -3.89 7.34
CA GLY A 35 -6.57 -3.04 8.51
C GLY A 35 -5.25 -3.09 9.25
N PHE A 36 -5.11 -2.20 10.22
CA PHE A 36 -3.99 -2.24 11.15
C PHE A 36 -4.41 -1.65 12.49
N GLY A 37 -3.97 -2.32 13.55
CA GLY A 37 -4.08 -1.85 14.92
C GLY A 37 -2.88 -0.98 15.25
N TYR A 38 -3.10 0.17 15.88
CA TYR A 38 -2.05 1.09 16.29
C TYR A 38 -2.42 1.82 17.58
N LYS A 39 -1.42 2.40 18.23
CA LYS A 39 -1.59 3.32 19.36
C LYS A 39 -0.83 4.60 19.11
N ILE A 40 -1.32 5.71 19.66
CA ILE A 40 -0.60 6.98 19.61
C ILE A 40 0.38 7.03 20.78
N VAL A 41 1.67 7.16 20.47
CA VAL A 41 2.77 7.36 21.43
C VAL A 41 3.54 8.58 20.95
N ASP A 42 3.69 9.59 21.81
CA ASP A 42 4.38 10.85 21.48
C ASP A 42 3.88 11.51 20.17
N ASN A 43 2.55 11.54 19.99
CA ASN A 43 1.86 12.03 18.79
C ASN A 43 2.18 11.27 17.48
N LEU A 44 2.84 10.11 17.55
CA LEU A 44 3.12 9.26 16.39
C LEU A 44 2.32 7.95 16.47
N PRO A 45 1.80 7.45 15.33
CA PRO A 45 1.16 6.15 15.28
C PRO A 45 2.22 5.06 15.37
N LEU A 46 2.13 4.24 16.43
CA LEU A 46 2.89 3.02 16.58
C LEU A 46 1.99 1.83 16.24
N VAL A 47 2.20 1.25 15.05
CA VAL A 47 1.50 0.04 14.60
C VAL A 47 1.89 -1.13 15.50
N SER A 48 0.90 -1.90 15.92
CA SER A 48 1.06 -3.12 16.72
C SER A 48 0.64 -4.38 15.96
N GLU A 49 -0.23 -4.25 14.96
CA GLU A 49 -0.83 -5.39 14.26
C GLU A 49 -1.26 -5.02 12.84
N TYR A 50 -1.12 -5.97 11.92
CA TYR A 50 -1.72 -5.92 10.59
C TYR A 50 -2.87 -6.91 10.49
N LEU A 51 -3.96 -6.47 9.88
CA LEU A 51 -5.18 -7.24 9.67
C LEU A 51 -5.50 -7.30 8.18
N ASP A 52 -6.08 -8.41 7.73
CA ASP A 52 -6.51 -8.61 6.36
C ASP A 52 -7.78 -9.45 6.36
N ILE A 53 -8.83 -9.01 5.66
CA ILE A 53 -10.04 -9.80 5.43
C ILE A 53 -10.16 -10.07 3.93
N GLN A 54 -10.17 -11.35 3.57
CA GLN A 54 -10.24 -11.82 2.19
C GLN A 54 -11.44 -12.72 1.97
N VAL A 55 -12.11 -12.56 0.82
CA VAL A 55 -13.04 -13.56 0.28
C VAL A 55 -12.25 -14.55 -0.57
N LYS A 56 -12.13 -15.80 -0.12
CA LYS A 56 -11.49 -16.91 -0.86
C LYS A 56 -12.45 -18.07 -0.98
N ASN A 57 -12.70 -18.55 -2.20
CA ASN A 57 -13.61 -19.69 -2.43
C ASN A 57 -14.98 -19.51 -1.75
N ASN A 58 -15.51 -18.28 -1.75
CA ASN A 58 -16.73 -17.90 -1.06
C ASN A 58 -16.69 -18.01 0.48
N GLU A 59 -15.51 -18.15 1.09
CA GLU A 59 -15.28 -18.04 2.54
C GLU A 59 -14.63 -16.69 2.86
N LEU A 60 -15.06 -16.03 3.95
CA LEU A 60 -14.35 -14.86 4.48
C LEU A 60 -13.30 -15.34 5.49
N VAL A 61 -12.09 -14.84 5.34
CA VAL A 61 -10.97 -15.17 6.23
C VAL A 61 -10.36 -13.88 6.76
N LEU A 62 -10.38 -13.70 8.07
CA LEU A 62 -9.60 -12.68 8.78
C LEU A 62 -8.21 -13.24 9.06
N THR A 63 -7.17 -12.49 8.76
CA THR A 63 -5.78 -12.86 9.04
C THR A 63 -5.12 -11.73 9.83
N ALA A 64 -4.56 -12.08 10.98
CA ALA A 64 -3.89 -11.20 11.91
C ALA A 64 -2.39 -11.47 11.95
N THR A 65 -1.57 -10.42 11.88
CA THR A 65 -0.12 -10.47 12.06
C THR A 65 0.29 -9.47 13.14
N VAL A 66 0.60 -9.99 14.33
CA VAL A 66 0.99 -9.15 15.47
C VAL A 66 2.50 -8.91 15.46
N LEU A 67 2.91 -7.64 15.51
CA LEU A 67 4.31 -7.26 15.48
C LEU A 67 5.02 -7.67 16.77
N GLY A 68 6.19 -8.32 16.62
CA GLY A 68 6.98 -8.81 17.75
C GLY A 68 6.46 -10.09 18.40
N GLN A 69 5.43 -10.74 17.84
CA GLN A 69 4.89 -12.02 18.32
C GLN A 69 4.92 -13.10 17.24
N ASN A 70 4.85 -14.37 17.66
CA ASN A 70 4.74 -15.54 16.79
C ASN A 70 5.77 -15.61 15.63
N ALA A 71 6.96 -15.03 15.83
CA ALA A 71 7.97 -14.85 14.78
C ALA A 71 7.43 -14.22 13.47
N GLY A 72 6.41 -13.36 13.57
CA GLY A 72 5.76 -12.70 12.44
C GLY A 72 4.83 -13.61 11.61
N LYS A 73 4.55 -14.84 12.06
CA LYS A 73 3.63 -15.73 11.36
C LYS A 73 2.18 -15.27 11.54
N PRO A 74 1.39 -15.20 10.46
CA PRO A 74 -0.01 -14.81 10.54
C PRO A 74 -0.85 -15.90 11.21
N ILE A 75 -1.93 -15.47 11.86
CA ILE A 75 -2.99 -16.33 12.41
C ILE A 75 -4.28 -16.03 11.66
N SER A 76 -4.96 -17.06 11.17
CA SER A 76 -6.17 -16.92 10.38
C SER A 76 -7.41 -17.41 11.12
N PHE A 77 -8.53 -16.74 10.92
CA PHE A 77 -9.85 -17.04 11.47
C PHE A 77 -10.87 -17.07 10.32
N LYS A 78 -11.65 -18.13 10.22
CA LYS A 78 -12.68 -18.28 9.19
C LYS A 78 -14.01 -17.70 9.66
N SER A 79 -14.75 -17.05 8.77
CA SER A 79 -16.08 -16.55 9.11
C SER A 79 -17.06 -17.69 9.40
N VAL A 80 -17.89 -17.54 10.42
CA VAL A 80 -19.13 -18.30 10.55
C VAL A 80 -20.18 -17.67 9.63
N LYS A 81 -21.18 -18.45 9.18
CA LYS A 81 -22.28 -17.96 8.32
C LYS A 81 -22.80 -16.62 8.83
N GLN A 82 -22.74 -15.59 8.00
CA GLN A 82 -23.20 -14.25 8.34
C GLN A 82 -24.73 -14.23 8.44
N ASP A 83 -25.25 -13.67 9.53
CA ASP A 83 -26.66 -13.34 9.68
C ASP A 83 -26.80 -11.80 9.59
N GLY A 84 -27.07 -11.32 8.37
CA GLY A 84 -27.16 -9.89 8.06
C GLY A 84 -25.84 -9.22 7.66
N SER A 85 -25.92 -7.96 7.24
CA SER A 85 -24.78 -7.16 6.73
C SER A 85 -24.08 -6.33 7.81
N GLN A 86 -24.56 -6.36 9.05
CA GLN A 86 -24.14 -5.47 10.14
C GLN A 86 -23.25 -6.15 11.19
N GLN A 87 -22.99 -7.45 11.02
CA GLN A 87 -22.13 -8.21 11.92
C GLN A 87 -21.32 -9.25 11.16
N VAL A 88 -20.16 -9.59 11.70
CA VAL A 88 -19.32 -10.69 11.21
C VAL A 88 -18.61 -11.36 12.37
N LYS A 89 -18.59 -12.69 12.38
CA LYS A 89 -17.88 -13.50 13.37
C LYS A 89 -16.84 -14.35 12.67
N PHE A 90 -15.60 -14.29 13.13
CA PHE A 90 -14.49 -15.10 12.69
C PHE A 90 -14.06 -16.06 13.82
N VAL A 91 -13.72 -17.29 13.46
CA VAL A 91 -13.35 -18.35 14.42
C VAL A 91 -12.09 -19.11 14.01
N ASN A 92 -11.32 -19.51 15.01
CA ASN A 92 -10.21 -20.45 14.93
C ASN A 92 -10.14 -21.18 16.27
N TYR A 93 -10.86 -22.30 16.39
CA TYR A 93 -10.96 -23.05 17.64
C TYR A 93 -9.67 -23.82 18.01
N ASP A 94 -8.74 -23.97 17.05
CA ASP A 94 -7.43 -24.59 17.29
C ASP A 94 -6.42 -23.60 17.87
N HIS A 95 -6.72 -22.28 17.84
CA HIS A 95 -5.90 -21.26 18.47
C HIS A 95 -6.13 -21.22 20.00
N ASP A 96 -5.14 -20.77 20.77
CA ASP A 96 -5.23 -20.71 22.23
C ASP A 96 -6.14 -19.57 22.70
N PHE A 97 -5.80 -18.32 22.41
CA PHE A 97 -6.65 -17.16 22.60
C PHE A 97 -6.20 -16.02 21.68
N PRO A 98 -7.10 -15.39 20.91
CA PRO A 98 -8.54 -15.64 20.86
C PRO A 98 -8.90 -16.86 19.99
N GLN A 99 -10.10 -17.39 20.20
CA GLN A 99 -10.72 -18.40 19.34
C GLN A 99 -11.87 -17.84 18.51
N GLU A 100 -12.48 -16.75 18.97
CA GLU A 100 -13.56 -16.04 18.29
C GLU A 100 -13.29 -14.53 18.31
N ILE A 101 -13.50 -13.87 17.16
CA ILE A 101 -13.47 -12.41 17.02
C ILE A 101 -14.74 -12.02 16.28
N SER A 102 -15.60 -11.22 16.91
CA SER A 102 -16.85 -10.75 16.33
C SER A 102 -16.88 -9.24 16.27
N TYR A 103 -17.27 -8.68 15.14
CA TYR A 103 -17.54 -7.27 14.95
C TYR A 103 -19.03 -7.07 14.67
N SER A 104 -19.63 -6.05 15.26
CA SER A 104 -21.01 -5.66 14.99
C SER A 104 -21.17 -4.14 15.03
N LEU A 105 -21.89 -3.57 14.07
CA LEU A 105 -22.42 -2.20 14.19
C LEU A 105 -23.31 -2.08 15.44
N SER A 106 -23.15 -0.99 16.18
CA SER A 106 -24.04 -0.68 17.30
C SER A 106 -25.43 -0.30 16.79
N THR A 107 -26.47 -0.82 17.42
CA THR A 107 -27.87 -0.46 17.11
C THR A 107 -28.22 0.95 17.52
N ASP A 108 -27.49 1.49 18.50
CA ASP A 108 -27.78 2.76 19.14
C ASP A 108 -26.99 3.92 18.52
N ASN A 109 -25.88 3.61 17.83
CA ASN A 109 -25.00 4.61 17.22
C ASN A 109 -24.31 4.05 15.95
N PRO A 110 -24.60 4.58 14.75
CA PRO A 110 -24.00 4.12 13.50
C PRO A 110 -22.49 4.40 13.38
N ASP A 111 -21.95 5.28 14.23
CA ASP A 111 -20.52 5.59 14.36
C ASP A 111 -19.86 4.79 15.48
N GLN A 112 -20.46 3.69 15.89
CA GLN A 112 -19.89 2.77 16.88
C GLN A 112 -19.94 1.34 16.38
N ILE A 113 -18.85 0.61 16.61
CA ILE A 113 -18.80 -0.84 16.48
C ILE A 113 -18.47 -1.46 17.84
N ASN A 114 -19.02 -2.64 18.06
CA ASN A 114 -18.68 -3.50 19.19
C ASN A 114 -17.81 -4.65 18.68
N VAL A 115 -16.72 -4.92 19.39
CA VAL A 115 -15.85 -6.07 19.12
C VAL A 115 -15.87 -7.01 20.31
N ARG A 116 -16.22 -8.28 20.07
CA ARG A 116 -16.15 -9.35 21.08
C ARG A 116 -15.02 -10.30 20.72
N ILE A 117 -14.10 -10.46 21.66
CA ILE A 117 -12.95 -11.36 21.56
C ILE A 117 -13.14 -12.46 22.61
N ALA A 118 -13.20 -13.72 22.21
CA ALA A 118 -13.50 -14.82 23.13
C ALA A 118 -12.64 -16.07 22.85
N GLY A 119 -12.45 -16.89 23.87
CA GLY A 119 -11.75 -18.18 23.76
C GLY A 119 -11.40 -18.72 25.14
N GLN A 120 -11.37 -20.05 25.29
CA GLN A 120 -11.00 -20.71 26.55
C GLN A 120 -11.72 -20.19 27.81
N GLY A 121 -13.01 -19.87 27.69
CA GLY A 121 -13.82 -19.35 28.81
C GLY A 121 -13.52 -17.90 29.21
N LYS A 122 -12.67 -17.19 28.47
CA LYS A 122 -12.42 -15.74 28.62
C LYS A 122 -13.14 -14.97 27.52
N GLU A 123 -13.63 -13.79 27.88
CA GLU A 123 -14.24 -12.85 26.94
C GLU A 123 -13.78 -11.42 27.21
N GLN A 124 -13.62 -10.66 26.15
CA GLN A 124 -13.32 -9.24 26.16
C GLN A 124 -14.26 -8.52 25.19
N TYR A 125 -14.80 -7.40 25.65
CA TYR A 125 -15.68 -6.53 24.87
C TYR A 125 -15.01 -5.18 24.69
N LEU A 126 -14.88 -4.75 23.44
CA LEU A 126 -14.38 -3.43 23.06
C LEU A 126 -15.50 -2.65 22.41
N LYS A 127 -15.71 -1.42 22.86
CA LYS A 127 -16.50 -0.43 22.14
C LYS A 127 -15.53 0.44 21.36
N MET A 128 -15.74 0.57 20.05
CA MET A 128 -14.92 1.44 19.23
C MET A 128 -15.78 2.51 18.59
N ASN A 129 -15.39 3.77 18.77
CA ASN A 129 -16.08 4.90 18.19
C ASN A 129 -15.32 5.35 16.95
N ARG A 130 -16.05 5.57 15.86
CA ARG A 130 -15.50 6.09 14.61
C ARG A 130 -14.82 7.41 14.92
N GLN A 131 -13.55 7.50 14.60
CA GLN A 131 -12.89 8.79 14.55
C GLN A 131 -13.42 9.43 13.28
N SER A 132 -14.13 10.56 13.43
CA SER A 132 -14.35 11.44 12.30
C SER A 132 -12.97 11.65 11.68
N ALA A 133 -12.81 11.27 10.41
CA ALA A 133 -11.77 11.91 9.62
C ALA A 133 -11.95 13.40 9.90
N GLU A 134 -10.90 14.08 10.40
CA GLU A 134 -10.84 15.54 10.27
C GLU A 134 -11.41 15.84 8.88
N PRO A 135 -12.46 16.69 8.75
CA PRO A 135 -13.07 16.92 7.46
C PRO A 135 -11.92 17.16 6.49
N ILE A 136 -11.86 16.38 5.40
CA ILE A 136 -10.87 16.60 4.35
C ILE A 136 -11.15 18.02 3.89
N LYS A 137 -10.45 19.00 4.48
CA LYS A 137 -10.82 20.41 4.41
C LYS A 137 -10.65 20.96 3.00
N SER A 138 -10.14 20.14 2.08
CA SER A 138 -9.72 20.48 0.73
C SER A 138 -9.80 19.29 -0.25
N TYR A 139 -10.84 18.43 -0.21
CA TYR A 139 -11.00 17.44 -1.28
C TYR A 139 -11.31 18.18 -2.60
N ASP A 140 -10.40 18.07 -3.56
CA ASP A 140 -10.55 18.62 -4.90
C ASP A 140 -10.84 17.48 -5.88
N ALA A 141 -12.12 17.34 -6.26
CA ALA A 141 -12.57 16.29 -7.17
C ALA A 141 -11.97 16.41 -8.58
N ASN A 142 -11.67 17.63 -9.04
CA ASN A 142 -11.08 17.85 -10.35
C ASN A 142 -9.63 17.40 -10.35
N LEU A 143 -8.87 17.81 -9.32
CA LEU A 143 -7.48 17.39 -9.14
C LEU A 143 -7.36 15.88 -8.96
N ALA A 144 -8.24 15.26 -8.17
CA ALA A 144 -8.27 13.81 -8.00
C ALA A 144 -8.48 13.09 -9.33
N LYS A 145 -9.44 13.55 -10.15
CA LYS A 145 -9.71 12.98 -11.48
C LYS A 145 -8.53 13.19 -12.43
N GLU A 146 -7.95 14.38 -12.47
CA GLU A 146 -6.80 14.72 -13.31
C GLU A 146 -5.60 13.83 -13.00
N LEU A 147 -5.33 13.61 -11.71
CA LEU A 147 -4.23 12.77 -11.28
C LEU A 147 -4.51 11.28 -11.39
N GLY A 148 -5.75 10.87 -11.67
CA GLY A 148 -6.17 9.46 -11.70
C GLY A 148 -6.19 8.83 -10.31
N ALA A 149 -6.50 9.62 -9.29
CA ALA A 149 -6.61 9.18 -7.91
C ALA A 149 -7.87 8.33 -7.69
N ASP A 150 -7.75 7.28 -6.90
CA ASP A 150 -8.88 6.59 -6.30
C ASP A 150 -9.42 7.35 -5.06
N ASP A 151 -10.41 6.76 -4.38
CA ASP A 151 -11.03 7.31 -3.17
C ASP A 151 -10.04 7.62 -2.03
N TYR A 152 -8.83 7.06 -2.07
CA TYR A 152 -7.79 7.24 -1.07
C TYR A 152 -6.76 8.30 -1.48
N GLY A 153 -6.90 8.94 -2.64
CA GLY A 153 -5.90 9.86 -3.17
C GLY A 153 -4.68 9.14 -3.78
N MET A 154 -4.83 7.87 -4.16
CA MET A 154 -3.74 6.97 -4.55
C MET A 154 -3.95 6.42 -5.97
N LYS A 155 -2.89 5.91 -6.60
CA LYS A 155 -2.99 5.14 -7.85
C LYS A 155 -1.85 4.15 -8.01
N SER A 156 -1.99 3.26 -8.99
CA SER A 156 -0.90 2.36 -9.39
C SER A 156 0.09 3.05 -10.32
N PHE A 157 1.37 2.83 -10.06
CA PHE A 157 2.53 3.19 -10.87
C PHE A 157 3.36 1.93 -11.17
N TYR A 158 4.42 2.09 -11.97
CA TYR A 158 5.47 1.08 -12.08
C TYR A 158 6.75 1.58 -11.41
N PHE A 159 7.13 0.89 -10.33
CA PHE A 159 8.40 1.07 -9.64
C PHE A 159 9.46 0.19 -10.31
N VAL A 160 10.50 0.82 -10.84
CA VAL A 160 11.59 0.12 -11.53
C VAL A 160 12.86 0.28 -10.72
N VAL A 161 13.53 -0.84 -10.47
CA VAL A 161 14.85 -0.87 -9.84
C VAL A 161 15.89 -1.16 -10.92
N LEU A 162 16.80 -0.23 -11.13
CA LEU A 162 17.96 -0.40 -11.99
C LEU A 162 19.08 -1.12 -11.22
N LYS A 163 19.73 -2.06 -11.88
CA LYS A 163 20.85 -2.87 -11.36
C LYS A 163 22.00 -2.84 -12.33
N THR A 164 23.19 -3.27 -11.90
CA THR A 164 24.30 -3.52 -12.83
C THR A 164 23.89 -4.58 -13.86
N GLY A 165 24.13 -4.30 -15.14
CA GLY A 165 23.83 -5.22 -16.23
C GLY A 165 24.94 -6.25 -16.46
N THR A 166 24.77 -7.07 -17.50
CA THR A 166 25.70 -8.15 -17.85
C THR A 166 26.88 -7.69 -18.70
N ASN A 167 26.82 -6.50 -19.29
CA ASN A 167 27.93 -5.95 -20.05
C ASN A 167 29.07 -5.59 -19.10
N LYS A 168 30.25 -6.20 -19.35
CA LYS A 168 31.49 -6.01 -18.59
C LYS A 168 32.59 -5.36 -19.42
N ASP A 169 32.26 -4.83 -20.60
CA ASP A 169 33.19 -4.07 -21.42
C ASP A 169 33.74 -2.87 -20.62
N ASP A 170 35.05 -2.70 -20.66
CA ASP A 170 35.78 -1.63 -20.00
C ASP A 170 36.08 -0.45 -20.93
N ASN A 171 35.53 -0.46 -22.15
CA ASN A 171 35.58 0.66 -23.08
C ASN A 171 34.84 1.88 -22.52
N LYS A 172 35.64 2.79 -21.96
CA LYS A 172 35.16 4.02 -21.31
C LYS A 172 34.42 4.95 -22.26
N GLU A 173 34.76 4.97 -23.55
CA GLU A 173 34.11 5.85 -24.53
C GLU A 173 32.66 5.39 -24.76
N LEU A 174 32.47 4.10 -25.02
CA LEU A 174 31.13 3.51 -25.20
C LEU A 174 30.29 3.61 -23.94
N MET A 175 30.89 3.36 -22.77
CA MET A 175 30.19 3.49 -21.50
C MET A 175 29.74 4.94 -21.26
N ASN A 176 30.62 5.92 -21.48
CA ASN A 176 30.28 7.33 -21.30
C ASN A 176 29.19 7.79 -22.28
N GLU A 177 29.24 7.34 -23.53
CA GLU A 177 28.19 7.62 -24.52
C GLU A 177 26.84 7.04 -24.08
N ALA A 178 26.83 5.77 -23.64
CA ALA A 178 25.61 5.11 -23.17
C ALA A 178 24.99 5.81 -21.95
N PHE A 179 25.79 6.22 -20.97
CA PHE A 179 25.29 6.93 -19.78
C PHE A 179 24.94 8.40 -20.04
N LYS A 180 25.57 9.05 -21.03
CA LYS A 180 25.09 10.35 -21.51
C LYS A 180 23.68 10.20 -22.12
N GLY A 181 23.50 9.20 -22.99
CA GLY A 181 22.21 8.86 -23.57
C GLY A 181 21.16 8.46 -22.53
N HIS A 182 21.56 7.76 -21.46
CA HIS A 182 20.70 7.45 -20.31
C HIS A 182 20.11 8.73 -19.68
N MET A 183 20.95 9.74 -19.41
CA MET A 183 20.51 11.00 -18.83
C MET A 183 19.61 11.80 -19.79
N GLU A 184 19.93 11.82 -21.08
CA GLU A 184 19.08 12.43 -22.11
C GLU A 184 17.71 11.74 -22.19
N ASN A 185 17.69 10.42 -22.07
CA ASN A 185 16.48 9.62 -22.06
C ASN A 185 15.60 9.91 -20.84
N ILE A 186 16.19 9.98 -19.64
CA ILE A 186 15.50 10.39 -18.41
C ILE A 186 14.85 11.76 -18.61
N ASN A 187 15.60 12.75 -19.09
CA ASN A 187 15.09 14.10 -19.30
C ASN A 187 13.94 14.14 -20.31
N ARG A 188 14.02 13.33 -21.37
CA ARG A 188 12.93 13.18 -22.34
C ARG A 188 11.69 12.57 -21.69
N LEU A 189 11.83 11.50 -20.91
CA LEU A 189 10.69 10.83 -20.25
C LEU A 189 10.03 11.67 -19.17
N VAL A 190 10.80 12.51 -18.46
CA VAL A 190 10.27 13.50 -17.51
C VAL A 190 9.44 14.55 -18.27
N LYS A 191 9.95 15.07 -19.40
CA LYS A 191 9.20 16.02 -20.25
C LYS A 191 7.93 15.42 -20.86
N GLU A 192 7.92 14.12 -21.12
CA GLU A 192 6.74 13.38 -21.57
C GLU A 192 5.82 12.97 -20.42
N GLU A 193 6.11 13.35 -19.16
CA GLU A 193 5.36 13.01 -17.94
C GLU A 193 5.22 11.49 -17.67
N LYS A 194 6.04 10.68 -18.35
CA LYS A 194 6.10 9.22 -18.20
C LYS A 194 6.99 8.80 -17.05
N LEU A 195 7.96 9.62 -16.66
CA LEU A 195 8.88 9.38 -15.56
C LEU A 195 8.73 10.48 -14.52
N ILE A 196 8.21 10.15 -13.34
CA ILE A 196 8.03 11.13 -12.27
C ILE A 196 9.28 11.20 -11.41
N VAL A 197 9.73 10.07 -10.89
CA VAL A 197 10.91 10.01 -10.02
C VAL A 197 12.02 9.28 -10.73
N ALA A 198 13.21 9.87 -10.75
CA ALA A 198 14.44 9.24 -11.19
C ALA A 198 15.57 9.60 -10.22
N GLY A 199 16.34 8.61 -9.78
CA GLY A 199 17.47 8.89 -8.90
C GLY A 199 18.38 7.68 -8.68
N PRO A 200 19.67 7.91 -8.41
CA PRO A 200 20.61 6.85 -8.10
C PRO A 200 20.38 6.33 -6.67
N PHE A 201 20.61 5.04 -6.47
CA PHE A 201 20.83 4.51 -5.13
C PHE A 201 22.30 4.76 -4.73
N GLY A 202 22.52 5.04 -3.45
CA GLY A 202 23.86 4.96 -2.87
C GLY A 202 24.38 3.52 -2.85
N LYS A 203 25.63 3.32 -2.41
CA LYS A 203 26.19 1.97 -2.26
C LYS A 203 25.31 1.13 -1.33
N ASN A 204 24.92 -0.05 -1.78
CA ASN A 204 24.02 -0.96 -1.05
C ASN A 204 24.41 -2.43 -1.32
N ALA A 205 23.90 -3.34 -0.49
CA ALA A 205 24.20 -4.78 -0.59
C ALA A 205 23.48 -5.47 -1.76
N ASP A 206 22.41 -4.87 -2.27
CA ASP A 206 21.53 -5.45 -3.29
C ASP A 206 21.92 -5.08 -4.73
N ASN A 207 23.05 -4.37 -4.89
CA ASN A 207 23.57 -3.86 -6.17
C ASN A 207 22.59 -2.96 -6.95
N TYR A 208 21.72 -2.25 -6.23
CA TYR A 208 20.82 -1.28 -6.86
C TYR A 208 21.61 -0.05 -7.30
N ARG A 209 21.29 0.43 -8.50
CA ARG A 209 21.97 1.54 -9.16
C ARG A 209 21.10 2.78 -9.23
N GLY A 210 19.80 2.59 -9.47
CA GLY A 210 18.83 3.68 -9.49
C GLY A 210 17.41 3.18 -9.39
N LEU A 211 16.48 4.12 -9.26
CA LEU A 211 15.05 3.86 -9.24
C LEU A 211 14.35 4.76 -10.25
N PHE A 212 13.30 4.22 -10.86
CA PHE A 212 12.31 4.99 -11.60
C PHE A 212 10.91 4.76 -11.04
N ILE A 213 10.09 5.81 -11.05
CA ILE A 213 8.63 5.71 -10.92
C ILE A 213 8.01 6.14 -12.24
N ILE A 214 7.51 5.15 -12.98
CA ILE A 214 6.87 5.33 -14.28
C ILE A 214 5.37 5.53 -14.10
N ASN A 215 4.83 6.49 -14.86
CA ASN A 215 3.48 7.01 -14.73
C ASN A 215 2.71 6.91 -16.05
N ASN A 216 1.38 6.87 -15.96
CA ASN A 216 0.46 6.91 -17.10
C ASN A 216 0.74 5.83 -18.16
N ILE A 217 1.01 4.61 -17.70
CA ILE A 217 1.19 3.43 -18.57
C ILE A 217 0.29 2.29 -18.09
N ASP A 218 -0.43 1.69 -19.03
CA ASP A 218 -1.48 0.72 -18.72
C ASP A 218 -0.91 -0.64 -18.33
N ASN A 219 0.16 -1.09 -18.99
CA ASN A 219 0.68 -2.45 -18.83
C ASN A 219 2.22 -2.49 -18.77
N GLU A 220 2.75 -3.59 -18.21
CA GLU A 220 4.19 -3.78 -18.01
C GLU A 220 4.98 -3.88 -19.33
N ALA A 221 4.36 -4.33 -20.42
CA ALA A 221 5.04 -4.46 -21.72
C ALA A 221 5.39 -3.09 -22.32
N ASP A 222 4.52 -2.10 -22.14
CA ASP A 222 4.78 -0.72 -22.56
C ASP A 222 5.87 -0.07 -21.71
N VAL A 223 5.93 -0.39 -20.41
CA VAL A 223 7.04 0.02 -19.54
C VAL A 223 8.36 -0.53 -20.05
N LYS A 224 8.42 -1.82 -20.39
CA LYS A 224 9.62 -2.43 -20.98
C LYS A 224 10.03 -1.71 -22.26
N THR A 225 9.08 -1.45 -23.15
CA THR A 225 9.34 -0.72 -24.41
C THR A 225 10.00 0.64 -24.17
N ILE A 226 9.55 1.37 -23.15
CA ILE A 226 10.13 2.66 -22.78
C ILE A 226 11.50 2.51 -22.13
N LEU A 227 11.70 1.52 -21.25
CA LEU A 227 13.01 1.25 -20.66
C LEU A 227 14.05 0.88 -21.71
N GLU A 228 13.68 0.14 -22.76
CA GLU A 228 14.58 -0.24 -23.86
C GLU A 228 14.96 0.94 -24.79
N THR A 229 14.37 2.13 -24.60
CA THR A 229 14.85 3.36 -25.28
C THR A 229 16.11 3.93 -24.65
N ASP A 230 16.48 3.45 -23.45
CA ASP A 230 17.65 3.88 -22.71
C ASP A 230 18.94 3.21 -23.23
N PRO A 231 19.93 3.97 -23.72
CA PRO A 231 21.16 3.39 -24.26
C PRO A 231 21.97 2.58 -23.25
N ALA A 232 21.93 2.91 -21.96
CA ALA A 232 22.63 2.14 -20.92
C ALA A 232 21.95 0.79 -20.63
N ILE A 233 20.63 0.72 -20.77
CA ILE A 233 19.86 -0.54 -20.67
C ILE A 233 20.05 -1.37 -21.95
N LYS A 234 19.88 -0.75 -23.12
CA LYS A 234 20.02 -1.43 -24.43
C LYS A 234 21.41 -2.02 -24.65
N SER A 235 22.45 -1.36 -24.13
CA SER A 235 23.83 -1.84 -24.17
C SER A 235 24.16 -2.81 -23.02
N ALA A 236 23.17 -3.19 -22.21
CA ALA A 236 23.29 -4.08 -21.05
C ALA A 236 24.30 -3.63 -19.98
N TYR A 237 24.64 -2.33 -19.90
CA TYR A 237 25.38 -1.76 -18.76
C TYR A 237 24.49 -1.65 -17.52
N LEU A 238 23.19 -1.41 -17.74
CA LEU A 238 22.15 -1.50 -16.72
C LEU A 238 21.19 -2.66 -17.05
N SER A 239 20.66 -3.28 -16.00
CA SER A 239 19.50 -4.15 -16.07
C SER A 239 18.40 -3.61 -15.15
N TYR A 240 17.20 -4.17 -15.20
CA TYR A 240 16.08 -3.66 -14.40
C TYR A 240 15.16 -4.75 -13.87
N SER A 241 14.38 -4.41 -12.84
CA SER A 241 13.24 -5.18 -12.35
C SER A 241 12.04 -4.24 -12.21
N ILE A 242 10.87 -4.67 -12.67
CA ILE A 242 9.65 -3.87 -12.68
C ILE A 242 8.69 -4.42 -11.63
N TYR A 243 8.09 -3.53 -10.85
CA TYR A 243 7.08 -3.85 -9.86
C TYR A 243 5.91 -2.89 -9.99
N LYS A 244 4.68 -3.42 -9.95
CA LYS A 244 3.50 -2.56 -9.78
C LYS A 244 3.50 -2.02 -8.36
N TRP A 245 3.46 -0.71 -8.21
CA TRP A 245 3.52 -0.03 -6.91
C TRP A 245 2.33 0.90 -6.73
N TYR A 246 1.67 0.81 -5.58
CA TYR A 246 0.54 1.66 -5.22
C TYR A 246 1.05 2.80 -4.34
N GLY A 247 0.84 4.04 -4.80
CA GLY A 247 1.40 5.23 -4.18
C GLY A 247 0.49 6.45 -4.34
N SER A 248 0.88 7.57 -3.75
CA SER A 248 0.10 8.81 -3.83
C SER A 248 -0.08 9.28 -5.27
N ALA A 249 -1.33 9.52 -5.68
CA ALA A 249 -1.62 10.07 -7.00
C ALA A 249 -1.11 11.50 -7.17
N ALA A 250 -0.87 12.21 -6.06
CA ALA A 250 -0.27 13.54 -6.02
C ALA A 250 1.24 13.56 -6.29
N LEU A 251 1.89 12.40 -6.43
CA LEU A 251 3.34 12.33 -6.67
C LEU A 251 3.83 13.18 -7.87
N PRO A 252 3.16 13.27 -9.02
CA PRO A 252 3.60 14.16 -10.12
C PRO A 252 3.66 15.63 -9.73
N LEU A 253 2.91 16.08 -8.72
CA LEU A 253 2.78 17.50 -8.38
C LEU A 253 4.08 18.13 -7.89
N TYR A 254 5.10 17.35 -7.48
CA TYR A 254 6.39 17.94 -7.11
C TYR A 254 7.22 18.37 -8.32
N LEU A 255 6.97 17.80 -9.52
CA LEU A 255 7.81 18.03 -10.71
C LEU A 255 8.02 19.52 -11.04
N PRO A 256 6.99 20.39 -11.03
CA PRO A 256 7.15 21.83 -11.30
C PRO A 256 8.01 22.57 -10.26
N TYR A 257 8.20 21.99 -9.08
CA TYR A 257 8.98 22.60 -7.99
C TYR A 257 10.44 22.15 -7.97
N VAL A 258 10.81 21.13 -8.76
CA VAL A 258 12.19 20.61 -8.80
C VAL A 258 13.20 21.71 -9.14
N ASP A 259 12.92 22.52 -10.17
CA ASP A 259 13.80 23.62 -10.55
C ASP A 259 13.91 24.69 -9.44
N GLN A 260 12.84 24.92 -8.66
CA GLN A 260 12.84 25.91 -7.58
C GLN A 260 13.71 25.51 -6.39
N VAL A 261 13.88 24.20 -6.16
CA VAL A 261 14.74 23.66 -5.09
C VAL A 261 16.14 23.28 -5.57
N THR A 262 16.41 23.40 -6.89
CA THR A 262 17.70 23.05 -7.49
C THR A 262 18.64 24.26 -7.46
N LYS A 263 19.68 24.19 -6.63
CA LYS A 263 20.71 25.26 -6.55
C LYS A 263 21.70 25.24 -7.72
N SER A 264 21.96 24.06 -8.29
CA SER A 264 22.90 23.86 -9.39
C SER A 264 22.50 22.60 -10.16
N LYS A 265 22.52 22.67 -11.50
CA LYS A 265 22.29 21.51 -12.36
C LYS A 265 23.61 20.74 -12.49
N LEU A 266 23.57 19.45 -12.19
CA LEU A 266 24.68 18.50 -12.39
C LEU A 266 24.97 18.28 -13.88
#